data_AF-A0A7S0CAL9-F1
#
_entry.id   AF-A0A7S0CAL9-F1
#
_cell.length_a   1.000
_cell.length_b   1.000
_cell.length_c   1.000
_cell.angle_alpha   90.00
_cell.angle_beta   90.00
_cell.angle_gamma   90.00
#
_symmetry.space_group_name_H-M   'P 1'
#
loop_
_entity.id
_entity.type
_entity.pdbx_description
1 polymer ?
#
loop_
_entity_poly.entity_id
_entity_poly.type
_entity_poly.pdbx_seq_one_letter_code
_entity_poly.pdbx_strand_id
1 'polypeptide(L)'
;FCHRIIIIDLIPSPHTSGNDTCSSNGWDYTKLHLWSLTSYSEILYVDADCLVLKDIFHLLRKGKHNSDHNVDMVTAVPDIHPPDKFNAGVLLFSPSRLVYDDMMEKIPTLPSYDGGDTGFLNAYYPGWFASSNRLPFRYNAQRSLYHTTKKQNPAYWDSIDSKLIIHYSSTPKPWMVAKSICQKVGNELESMWWDWYDESRYDEVKQKGKPTAAAAASPSCPNQKQQHWNVSARFKELRKQGLVSKDAMLQAKKDCGVHDNDVDVSGQVASLFGIQ
;
A
#
# COMPACT_ATOMS: atom_id res chain seq x y z
N PHE A 1 4.51 -3.67 15.67
CA PHE A 1 5.45 -4.72 16.13
C PHE A 1 5.71 -5.67 14.98
N CYS A 2 6.97 -5.84 14.56
CA CYS A 2 7.39 -6.84 13.57
C CYS A 2 8.33 -7.82 14.29
N HIS A 3 7.98 -9.10 14.31
CA HIS A 3 8.77 -10.12 15.02
C HIS A 3 9.94 -10.63 14.19
N ARG A 4 9.79 -10.68 12.86
CA ARG A 4 10.76 -11.25 11.93
C ARG A 4 10.55 -10.68 10.54
N ILE A 5 11.65 -10.33 9.88
CA ILE A 5 11.70 -9.98 8.46
C ILE A 5 12.36 -11.15 7.73
N ILE A 6 11.76 -11.59 6.63
CA ILE A 6 12.31 -12.64 5.77
C ILE A 6 12.61 -11.99 4.43
N ILE A 7 13.88 -12.05 4.03
CA ILE A 7 14.32 -11.63 2.70
C ILE A 7 14.23 -12.86 1.80
N ILE A 8 13.56 -12.71 0.67
CA ILE A 8 13.34 -13.76 -0.33
C ILE A 8 13.72 -13.23 -1.70
N ASP A 9 14.05 -14.16 -2.60
CA ASP A 9 14.29 -13.83 -4.00
C ASP A 9 12.98 -13.49 -4.71
N LEU A 10 13.07 -12.68 -5.76
CA LEU A 10 11.92 -12.32 -6.57
C LEU A 10 11.57 -13.47 -7.52
N ILE A 11 10.28 -13.77 -7.65
CA ILE A 11 9.77 -14.72 -8.63
C ILE A 11 9.08 -13.93 -9.75
N PRO A 12 9.59 -14.00 -11.00
CA PRO A 12 8.98 -13.30 -12.13
C PRO A 12 7.64 -13.94 -12.51
N SER A 13 6.68 -13.12 -12.91
CA SER A 13 5.49 -13.60 -13.63
C SER A 13 5.85 -13.82 -15.10
N PRO A 14 5.68 -15.03 -15.65
CA PRO A 14 6.01 -15.32 -17.05
C PRO A 14 5.04 -14.67 -18.05
N HIS A 15 3.91 -14.13 -17.56
CA HIS A 15 2.85 -13.55 -18.39
C HIS A 15 2.94 -12.02 -18.52
N THR A 16 4.13 -11.44 -18.32
CA THR A 16 4.40 -10.02 -18.64
C THR A 16 4.50 -9.81 -20.16
N SER A 17 3.48 -10.21 -20.92
CA SER A 17 3.33 -9.83 -22.32
C SER A 17 2.65 -8.46 -22.39
N GLY A 18 3.30 -7.52 -23.08
CA GLY A 18 2.98 -6.10 -23.05
C GLY A 18 1.51 -5.73 -23.29
N ASN A 19 1.08 -4.67 -22.58
CA ASN A 19 -0.21 -3.98 -22.57
C ASN A 19 -1.27 -4.39 -21.53
N ASP A 20 -1.07 -5.40 -20.69
CA ASP A 20 -1.99 -5.68 -19.59
C ASP A 20 -1.67 -4.78 -18.37
N THR A 21 -2.48 -3.74 -18.20
CA THR A 21 -2.31 -2.66 -17.22
C THR A 21 -2.66 -3.04 -15.78
N CYS A 22 -2.85 -4.33 -15.47
CA CYS A 22 -3.39 -4.78 -14.18
C CYS A 22 -2.35 -5.29 -13.17
N SER A 23 -1.11 -5.61 -13.57
CA SER A 23 -0.03 -6.10 -12.69
C SER A 23 1.28 -5.35 -12.95
N SER A 24 1.43 -4.18 -12.35
CA SER A 24 2.48 -3.22 -12.72
C SER A 24 3.92 -3.59 -12.34
N ASN A 25 4.18 -4.72 -11.68
CA ASN A 25 5.50 -4.99 -11.12
C ASN A 25 6.17 -6.26 -11.66
N GLY A 26 5.48 -7.17 -12.35
CA GLY A 26 6.10 -8.39 -12.92
C GLY A 26 6.68 -9.38 -11.89
N TRP A 27 6.46 -9.16 -10.59
CA TRP A 27 7.01 -9.95 -9.48
C TRP A 27 5.91 -10.56 -8.59
N ASP A 28 4.67 -10.58 -9.04
CA ASP A 28 3.51 -10.96 -8.22
C ASP A 28 3.62 -12.40 -7.69
N TYR A 29 4.35 -13.26 -8.39
CA TYR A 29 4.56 -14.66 -7.99
C TYR A 29 5.51 -14.79 -6.79
N THR A 30 6.19 -13.72 -6.38
CA THR A 30 7.01 -13.71 -5.16
C THR A 30 6.19 -14.09 -3.92
N LYS A 31 4.87 -13.82 -3.93
CA LYS A 31 3.92 -14.25 -2.89
C LYS A 31 3.92 -15.77 -2.68
N LEU A 32 4.26 -16.57 -3.69
CA LEU A 32 4.24 -18.04 -3.59
C LEU A 32 5.25 -18.59 -2.58
N HIS A 33 6.31 -17.84 -2.24
CA HIS A 33 7.25 -18.21 -1.18
C HIS A 33 6.57 -18.46 0.17
N LEU A 34 5.37 -17.95 0.42
CA LEU A 34 4.63 -18.21 1.66
C LEU A 34 4.41 -19.71 1.91
N TRP A 35 4.20 -20.53 0.87
CA TRP A 35 4.04 -21.99 1.02
C TRP A 35 5.33 -22.70 1.43
N SER A 36 6.49 -22.09 1.22
CA SER A 36 7.78 -22.65 1.65
C SER A 36 8.05 -22.48 3.15
N LEU A 37 7.26 -21.65 3.85
CA LEU A 37 7.45 -21.28 5.27
C LEU A 37 6.94 -22.37 6.24
N THR A 38 7.38 -23.61 6.02
CA THR A 38 6.97 -24.83 6.76
C THR A 38 7.36 -24.85 8.25
N SER A 39 8.05 -23.83 8.75
CA SER A 39 8.22 -23.61 10.19
C SER A 39 6.92 -23.21 10.91
N TYR A 40 5.90 -22.79 10.16
CA TYR A 40 4.58 -22.47 10.69
C TYR A 40 3.60 -23.59 10.35
N SER A 41 2.71 -23.93 11.28
CA SER A 41 1.64 -24.90 11.01
C SER A 41 0.50 -24.31 10.19
N GLU A 42 0.28 -23.01 10.31
CA GLU A 42 -0.78 -22.28 9.60
C GLU A 42 -0.34 -20.82 9.40
N ILE A 43 -0.72 -20.23 8.27
CA ILE A 43 -0.41 -18.85 7.92
C ILE A 43 -1.71 -18.14 7.58
N LEU A 44 -1.97 -17.02 8.28
CA LEU A 44 -2.94 -16.00 7.87
C LEU A 44 -2.16 -14.86 7.19
N TYR A 45 -2.18 -14.85 5.87
CA TYR A 45 -1.57 -13.83 5.04
C TYR A 45 -2.54 -12.66 4.79
N VAL A 46 -2.00 -11.44 4.79
CA VAL A 46 -2.71 -10.19 4.53
C VAL A 46 -1.81 -9.30 3.68
N ASP A 47 -2.30 -8.83 2.52
CA ASP A 47 -1.54 -7.95 1.63
C ASP A 47 -1.16 -6.62 2.30
N ALA A 48 -0.05 -6.02 1.87
CA ALA A 48 0.49 -4.79 2.47
C ALA A 48 -0.39 -3.54 2.26
N ASP A 49 -1.35 -3.61 1.34
CA ASP A 49 -2.37 -2.59 1.08
C ASP A 49 -3.71 -2.91 1.76
N CYS A 50 -3.71 -3.80 2.75
CA CYS A 50 -4.85 -4.03 3.64
C CYS A 50 -4.70 -3.28 4.96
N LEU A 51 -5.84 -2.88 5.54
CA LEU A 51 -5.94 -2.30 6.88
C LEU A 51 -6.80 -3.19 7.77
N VAL A 52 -6.19 -3.77 8.81
CA VAL A 52 -6.86 -4.61 9.81
C VAL A 52 -7.39 -3.73 10.94
N LEU A 53 -8.71 -3.68 11.11
CA LEU A 53 -9.39 -2.76 12.04
C LEU A 53 -9.71 -3.36 13.41
N LYS A 54 -9.76 -4.70 13.51
CA LYS A 54 -10.12 -5.43 14.74
C LYS A 54 -9.33 -6.74 14.80
N ASP A 55 -9.29 -7.36 15.98
CA ASP A 55 -8.68 -8.67 16.15
C ASP A 55 -9.29 -9.71 15.19
N ILE A 56 -8.40 -10.43 14.51
CA ILE A 56 -8.73 -11.49 13.54
C ILE A 56 -8.12 -12.83 13.96
N PHE A 57 -7.55 -12.93 15.17
CA PHE A 57 -6.83 -14.10 15.63
C PHE A 57 -7.74 -15.35 15.72
N HIS A 58 -9.06 -15.15 15.85
CA HIS A 58 -10.03 -16.25 15.80
C HIS A 58 -10.04 -17.00 14.46
N LEU A 59 -9.52 -16.42 13.38
CA LEU A 59 -9.34 -17.15 12.11
C LEU A 59 -8.33 -18.28 12.24
N LEU A 60 -7.20 -18.04 12.94
CA LEU A 60 -6.16 -19.04 13.23
C LEU A 60 -6.60 -20.09 14.28
N ARG A 61 -7.67 -19.80 15.04
CA ARG A 61 -8.21 -20.72 16.04
C ARG A 61 -9.17 -21.76 15.46
N LYS A 62 -9.60 -21.60 14.20
CA LYS A 62 -10.45 -22.57 13.51
C LYS A 62 -9.65 -23.75 12.96
N GLY A 63 -8.75 -24.30 13.78
CA GLY A 63 -7.85 -25.42 13.49
C GLY A 63 -8.52 -26.78 13.29
N LYS A 64 -9.64 -26.85 12.55
CA LYS A 64 -10.36 -28.07 12.15
C LYS A 64 -11.04 -27.97 10.77
N HIS A 65 -10.56 -27.12 9.85
CA HIS A 65 -11.07 -27.13 8.46
C HIS A 65 -10.46 -28.25 7.60
N ASN A 66 -9.47 -28.99 8.11
CA ASN A 66 -8.80 -30.07 7.38
C ASN A 66 -9.31 -31.49 7.70
N SER A 67 -10.43 -31.64 8.42
CA SER A 67 -11.02 -32.98 8.66
C SER A 67 -11.92 -33.49 7.52
N ASP A 68 -12.31 -32.61 6.58
CA ASP A 68 -13.07 -33.00 5.37
C ASP A 68 -12.20 -32.82 4.12
N HIS A 69 -11.46 -33.88 3.78
CA HIS A 69 -10.97 -34.25 2.44
C HIS A 69 -10.16 -33.24 1.57
N ASN A 70 -9.80 -32.04 2.02
CA ASN A 70 -8.97 -31.11 1.23
C ASN A 70 -7.99 -30.29 2.08
N VAL A 71 -7.02 -30.99 2.68
CA VAL A 71 -6.00 -30.44 3.59
C VAL A 71 -5.12 -29.35 2.92
N ASP A 72 -5.03 -29.36 1.59
CA ASP A 72 -4.13 -28.50 0.82
C ASP A 72 -4.81 -27.25 0.21
N MET A 73 -6.10 -27.02 0.46
CA MET A 73 -6.85 -25.89 -0.13
C MET A 73 -6.67 -24.59 0.66
N VAL A 74 -6.56 -23.45 -0.03
CA VAL A 74 -6.61 -22.14 0.62
C VAL A 74 -8.01 -21.78 1.10
N THR A 75 -8.10 -21.15 2.27
CA THR A 75 -9.28 -20.41 2.74
C THR A 75 -9.13 -18.94 2.40
N ALA A 76 -10.07 -18.38 1.64
CA ALA A 76 -9.98 -17.02 1.09
C ALA A 76 -11.36 -16.36 1.03
N VAL A 77 -11.41 -15.08 0.65
CA VAL A 77 -12.67 -14.33 0.47
C VAL A 77 -13.01 -14.30 -1.03
N PRO A 78 -14.28 -14.54 -1.41
CA PRO A 78 -14.73 -14.34 -2.79
C PRO A 78 -14.37 -12.95 -3.32
N ASP A 79 -13.89 -12.90 -4.55
CA ASP A 79 -13.76 -11.63 -5.26
C ASP A 79 -15.16 -11.06 -5.57
N ILE A 80 -15.22 -9.79 -5.93
CA ILE A 80 -16.48 -9.14 -6.29
C ILE A 80 -16.82 -9.44 -7.76
N HIS A 81 -15.80 -9.54 -8.61
CA HIS A 81 -15.96 -9.65 -10.06
C HIS A 81 -14.94 -10.62 -10.68
N PRO A 82 -15.25 -11.92 -10.86
CA PRO A 82 -16.48 -12.62 -10.45
C PRO A 82 -16.38 -13.30 -9.05
N PRO A 83 -17.52 -13.53 -8.37
CA PRO A 83 -17.55 -14.11 -7.02
C PRO A 83 -17.34 -15.62 -6.97
N ASP A 84 -17.22 -16.28 -8.12
CA ASP A 84 -16.78 -17.66 -8.23
C ASP A 84 -15.24 -17.82 -8.18
N LYS A 85 -14.52 -16.70 -8.10
CA LYS A 85 -13.09 -16.62 -7.80
C LYS A 85 -12.88 -16.02 -6.42
N PHE A 86 -11.71 -16.26 -5.84
CA PHE A 86 -11.28 -15.56 -4.63
C PHE A 86 -10.30 -14.45 -4.94
N ASN A 87 -10.23 -13.49 -4.03
CA ASN A 87 -9.18 -12.48 -4.03
C ASN A 87 -8.01 -12.94 -3.12
N ALA A 88 -6.77 -12.89 -3.62
CA ALA A 88 -5.60 -13.37 -2.87
C ALA A 88 -4.98 -12.33 -1.90
N GLY A 89 -5.72 -11.27 -1.58
CA GLY A 89 -5.32 -10.27 -0.59
C GLY A 89 -5.36 -10.75 0.86
N VAL A 90 -6.17 -11.77 1.14
CA VAL A 90 -6.23 -12.42 2.46
C VAL A 90 -6.37 -13.93 2.25
N LEU A 91 -5.41 -14.69 2.77
CA LEU A 91 -5.33 -16.14 2.62
C LEU A 91 -5.09 -16.80 3.98
N LEU A 92 -5.77 -17.91 4.24
CA LEU A 92 -5.53 -18.79 5.39
C LEU A 92 -5.23 -20.20 4.87
N PHE A 93 -4.06 -20.74 5.20
CA PHE A 93 -3.64 -22.06 4.71
C PHE A 93 -2.52 -22.67 5.56
N SER A 94 -2.29 -23.97 5.38
CA SER A 94 -1.11 -24.67 5.91
C SER A 94 0.03 -24.63 4.88
N PRO A 95 1.21 -24.07 5.19
CA PRO A 95 2.32 -24.06 4.25
C PRO A 95 2.81 -25.49 4.01
N SER A 96 3.10 -25.81 2.75
CA SER A 96 3.55 -27.14 2.33
C SER A 96 4.65 -26.99 1.29
N ARG A 97 5.81 -27.60 1.56
CA ARG A 97 6.93 -27.60 0.61
C ARG A 97 6.55 -28.29 -0.71
N LEU A 98 5.74 -29.34 -0.64
CA LEU A 98 5.25 -30.05 -1.82
C LEU A 98 4.37 -29.15 -2.70
N VAL A 99 3.45 -28.41 -2.09
CA VAL A 99 2.58 -27.45 -2.81
C VAL A 99 3.41 -26.30 -3.38
N TYR A 100 4.40 -25.81 -2.64
CA TYR A 100 5.32 -24.79 -3.14
C TYR A 100 6.08 -25.27 -4.38
N ASP A 101 6.78 -26.41 -4.30
CA ASP A 101 7.59 -26.94 -5.40
C ASP A 101 6.70 -27.22 -6.63
N ASP A 102 5.49 -27.77 -6.43
CA ASP A 102 4.51 -28.01 -7.50
C ASP A 102 3.98 -26.71 -8.14
N MET A 103 3.74 -25.66 -7.37
CA MET A 103 3.41 -24.34 -7.93
C MET A 103 4.58 -23.79 -8.76
N MET A 104 5.82 -23.91 -8.28
CA MET A 104 7.01 -23.43 -8.99
C MET A 104 7.17 -24.13 -10.35
N GLU A 105 6.91 -25.44 -10.42
CA GLU A 105 6.91 -26.20 -11.69
C GLU A 105 5.78 -25.77 -12.64
N LYS A 106 4.64 -25.33 -12.10
CA LYS A 106 3.47 -24.91 -12.89
C LYS A 106 3.54 -23.49 -13.40
N ILE A 107 4.35 -22.60 -12.79
CA ILE A 107 4.52 -21.19 -13.21
C ILE A 107 4.58 -21.02 -14.74
N PRO A 108 5.41 -21.78 -15.49
CA PRO A 108 5.56 -21.53 -16.93
C PRO A 108 4.36 -21.95 -17.79
N THR A 109 3.46 -22.79 -17.25
CA THR A 109 2.43 -23.48 -18.04
C THR A 109 0.99 -23.24 -17.58
N LEU A 110 0.79 -22.92 -16.30
CA LEU A 110 -0.54 -22.73 -15.73
C LEU A 110 -1.00 -21.29 -16.00
N PRO A 111 -2.12 -21.09 -16.72
CA PRO A 111 -2.56 -19.75 -17.10
C PRO A 111 -3.05 -18.96 -15.87
N SER A 112 -2.61 -17.70 -15.77
CA SER A 112 -3.20 -16.71 -14.86
C SER A 112 -4.07 -15.74 -15.64
N TYR A 113 -5.34 -15.58 -15.26
CA TYR A 113 -6.28 -14.70 -15.98
C TYR A 113 -5.98 -13.21 -15.81
N ASP A 114 -5.24 -12.82 -14.77
CA ASP A 114 -4.85 -11.43 -14.49
C ASP A 114 -3.32 -11.21 -14.60
N GLY A 115 -2.57 -12.25 -14.96
CA GLY A 115 -1.11 -12.25 -14.98
C GLY A 115 -0.46 -12.16 -13.59
N GLY A 116 -1.25 -12.03 -12.52
CA GLY A 116 -0.82 -11.88 -11.14
C GLY A 116 -1.05 -13.15 -10.32
N ASP A 117 -0.83 -13.02 -9.00
CA ASP A 117 -0.96 -14.11 -8.04
C ASP A 117 -2.41 -14.58 -7.85
N THR A 118 -3.38 -13.66 -7.88
CA THR A 118 -4.79 -14.01 -7.69
C THR A 118 -5.27 -14.92 -8.81
N GLY A 119 -4.98 -14.59 -10.08
CA GLY A 119 -5.34 -15.43 -11.21
C GLY A 119 -4.63 -16.78 -11.20
N PHE A 120 -3.34 -16.81 -10.87
CA PHE A 120 -2.56 -18.04 -10.79
C PHE A 120 -3.12 -18.98 -9.71
N LEU A 121 -3.37 -18.47 -8.50
CA LEU A 121 -3.88 -19.27 -7.39
C LEU A 121 -5.29 -19.80 -7.66
N ASN A 122 -6.15 -19.03 -8.32
CA ASN A 122 -7.47 -19.52 -8.74
C ASN A 122 -7.39 -20.60 -9.83
N ALA A 123 -6.39 -20.56 -10.71
CA ALA A 123 -6.13 -21.63 -11.67
C ALA A 123 -5.56 -22.89 -10.99
N TYR A 124 -4.73 -22.71 -9.96
CA TYR A 124 -4.13 -23.80 -9.19
C TYR A 124 -5.16 -24.51 -8.30
N TYR A 125 -6.13 -23.78 -7.76
CA TYR A 125 -7.21 -24.29 -6.91
C TYR A 125 -8.59 -24.23 -7.59
N PRO A 126 -8.84 -24.97 -8.69
CA PRO A 126 -10.08 -24.84 -9.47
C PRO A 126 -11.34 -25.25 -8.69
N GLY A 127 -11.20 -26.09 -7.66
CA GLY A 127 -12.30 -26.53 -6.79
C GLY A 127 -12.64 -25.57 -5.64
N TRP A 128 -11.96 -24.43 -5.52
CA TRP A 128 -12.10 -23.53 -4.37
C TRP A 128 -13.55 -23.08 -4.15
N PHE A 129 -14.25 -22.63 -5.20
CA PHE A 129 -15.61 -22.09 -5.06
C PHE A 129 -16.64 -23.14 -4.61
N ALA A 130 -16.48 -24.39 -5.03
CA ALA A 130 -17.34 -25.49 -4.61
C ALA A 130 -17.05 -25.95 -3.17
N SER A 131 -15.92 -25.54 -2.59
CA SER A 131 -15.52 -25.93 -1.23
C SER A 131 -16.18 -25.10 -0.13
N SER A 132 -15.93 -25.49 1.12
CA SER A 132 -16.31 -24.73 2.32
C SER A 132 -15.25 -23.70 2.75
N ASN A 133 -14.15 -23.55 2.00
CA ASN A 133 -13.00 -22.69 2.33
C ASN A 133 -13.22 -21.21 1.94
N ARG A 134 -14.40 -20.69 2.26
CA ARG A 134 -14.84 -19.33 1.95
C ARG A 134 -15.01 -18.52 3.23
N LEU A 135 -14.33 -17.38 3.27
CA LEU A 135 -14.48 -16.37 4.32
C LEU A 135 -15.54 -15.32 3.90
N PRO A 136 -16.30 -14.80 4.87
CA PRO A 136 -17.19 -13.65 4.64
C PRO A 136 -16.44 -12.42 4.10
N PHE A 137 -17.12 -11.62 3.27
CA PHE A 137 -16.59 -10.40 2.65
C PHE A 137 -15.86 -9.45 3.63
N ARG A 138 -16.32 -9.33 4.88
CA ARG A 138 -15.73 -8.46 5.91
C ARG A 138 -14.26 -8.74 6.25
N TYR A 139 -13.72 -9.89 5.85
CA TYR A 139 -12.31 -10.27 6.03
C TYR A 139 -11.42 -9.86 4.86
N ASN A 140 -11.97 -9.33 3.76
CA ASN A 140 -11.22 -8.77 2.64
C ASN A 140 -12.13 -7.78 1.91
N ALA A 141 -12.59 -6.75 2.63
CA ALA A 141 -13.58 -5.82 2.12
C ALA A 141 -12.93 -4.85 1.13
N GLN A 142 -13.13 -5.08 -0.17
CA GLN A 142 -12.45 -4.27 -1.19
C GLN A 142 -13.00 -2.84 -1.24
N ARG A 143 -12.08 -1.88 -1.27
CA ARG A 143 -12.34 -0.44 -1.36
C ARG A 143 -13.22 -0.06 -2.55
N SER A 144 -13.01 -0.69 -3.70
CA SER A 144 -13.75 -0.41 -4.95
C SER A 144 -15.25 -0.58 -4.79
N LEU A 145 -15.71 -1.59 -4.03
CA LEU A 145 -17.13 -1.78 -3.75
C LEU A 145 -17.67 -0.66 -2.86
N TYR A 146 -16.89 -0.22 -1.87
CA TYR A 146 -17.28 0.89 -0.99
C TYR A 146 -17.54 2.16 -1.77
N HIS A 147 -16.58 2.56 -2.61
CA HIS A 147 -16.68 3.77 -3.42
C HIS A 147 -17.84 3.75 -4.40
N THR A 148 -18.16 2.59 -4.96
CA THR A 148 -19.21 2.46 -5.98
C THR A 148 -20.63 2.30 -5.41
N THR A 149 -20.76 1.86 -4.15
CA THR A 149 -22.08 1.49 -3.59
C THR A 149 -22.47 2.20 -2.30
N LYS A 150 -21.54 2.75 -1.51
CA LYS A 150 -21.88 3.37 -0.20
C LYS A 150 -22.86 4.53 -0.32
N LYS A 151 -22.70 5.36 -1.34
CA LYS A 151 -23.57 6.53 -1.56
C LYS A 151 -25.01 6.12 -1.88
N GLN A 152 -25.19 5.04 -2.64
CA GLN A 152 -26.49 4.55 -3.11
C GLN A 152 -27.17 3.65 -2.08
N ASN A 153 -26.38 2.92 -1.28
CA ASN A 153 -26.90 1.97 -0.31
C ASN A 153 -26.13 2.04 1.02
N PRO A 154 -26.29 3.13 1.79
CA PRO A 154 -25.58 3.29 3.06
C PRO A 154 -25.92 2.20 4.08
N ALA A 155 -27.19 1.77 4.13
CA ALA A 155 -27.67 0.74 5.06
C ALA A 155 -27.08 -0.65 4.78
N TYR A 156 -26.80 -1.00 3.52
CA TYR A 156 -26.05 -2.22 3.20
C TYR A 156 -24.69 -2.22 3.89
N TRP A 157 -23.97 -1.11 3.83
CA TRP A 157 -22.68 -0.96 4.49
C TRP A 157 -22.76 -0.96 6.00
N ASP A 158 -23.83 -0.43 6.58
CA ASP A 158 -24.08 -0.48 8.02
C ASP A 158 -24.37 -1.93 8.49
N SER A 159 -25.05 -2.73 7.65
CA SER A 159 -25.32 -4.15 7.93
C SER A 159 -24.06 -5.04 7.91
N ILE A 160 -23.04 -4.64 7.14
CA ILE A 160 -21.72 -5.29 7.10
C ILE A 160 -20.69 -4.54 7.93
N ASP A 161 -21.09 -3.52 8.71
CA ASP A 161 -20.19 -2.62 9.47
C ASP A 161 -19.64 -3.27 10.74
N SER A 162 -18.97 -4.38 10.49
CA SER A 162 -18.01 -5.02 11.36
C SER A 162 -16.77 -5.32 10.53
N LYS A 163 -16.42 -4.41 9.60
CA LYS A 163 -15.26 -4.50 8.70
C LYS A 163 -14.04 -4.87 9.55
N LEU A 164 -13.48 -6.05 9.28
CA LEU A 164 -12.30 -6.53 9.99
C LEU A 164 -11.06 -6.15 9.21
N ILE A 165 -11.13 -6.26 7.88
CA ILE A 165 -10.03 -5.92 6.98
C ILE A 165 -10.60 -5.14 5.79
N ILE A 166 -10.06 -3.94 5.54
CA ILE A 166 -10.30 -3.16 4.32
C ILE A 166 -9.13 -3.40 3.37
N HIS A 167 -9.41 -3.79 2.13
CA HIS A 167 -8.39 -4.01 1.11
C HIS A 167 -8.40 -2.87 0.09
N TYR A 168 -7.30 -2.12 0.02
CA TYR A 168 -7.10 -1.02 -0.92
C TYR A 168 -6.56 -1.56 -2.26
N SER A 169 -7.24 -2.58 -2.80
CA SER A 169 -6.82 -3.36 -3.99
C SER A 169 -6.68 -2.51 -5.26
N SER A 170 -7.46 -1.45 -5.40
CA SER A 170 -7.44 -0.57 -6.57
C SER A 170 -6.37 0.53 -6.52
N THR A 171 -6.04 1.10 -7.67
CA THR A 171 -5.23 2.32 -7.80
C THR A 171 -6.07 3.60 -7.79
N PRO A 172 -5.54 4.74 -7.32
CA PRO A 172 -4.25 4.87 -6.63
C PRO A 172 -4.30 4.22 -5.25
N LYS A 173 -3.15 3.69 -4.78
CA LYS A 173 -3.00 3.21 -3.40
C LYS A 173 -3.06 4.39 -2.41
N PRO A 174 -3.39 4.18 -1.13
CA PRO A 174 -3.55 5.27 -0.16
C PRO A 174 -2.35 6.20 -0.04
N TRP A 175 -1.14 5.63 -0.07
CA TRP A 175 0.12 6.38 0.00
C TRP A 175 0.51 7.09 -1.30
N MET A 176 -0.17 6.82 -2.41
CA MET A 176 0.06 7.52 -3.68
C MET A 176 -0.69 8.86 -3.75
N VAL A 177 -1.63 9.11 -2.82
CA VAL A 177 -2.39 10.35 -2.75
C VAL A 177 -1.99 11.10 -1.48
N ALA A 178 -1.59 12.36 -1.63
CA ALA A 178 -1.19 13.17 -0.47
C ALA A 178 -2.35 13.30 0.54
N LYS A 179 -2.04 13.14 1.84
CA LYS A 179 -3.01 13.26 2.95
C LYS A 179 -3.90 14.51 2.83
N SER A 180 -3.30 15.65 2.49
CA SER A 180 -4.00 16.93 2.34
C SER A 180 -5.04 16.94 1.22
N ILE A 181 -4.90 16.08 0.21
CA ILE A 181 -5.88 15.90 -0.87
C ILE A 181 -6.99 14.96 -0.37
N CYS A 182 -6.64 13.82 0.23
CA CYS A 182 -7.61 12.86 0.77
C CYS A 182 -8.61 13.53 1.74
N GLN A 183 -8.10 14.36 2.65
CA GLN A 183 -8.92 15.07 3.64
C GLN A 183 -9.83 16.14 3.02
N LYS A 184 -9.41 16.80 1.93
CA LYS A 184 -10.21 17.81 1.23
C LYS A 184 -11.36 17.20 0.43
N VAL A 185 -11.14 16.03 -0.15
CA VAL A 185 -12.14 15.33 -0.97
C VAL A 185 -13.20 14.64 -0.09
N GLY A 186 -12.94 14.51 1.22
CA GLY A 186 -13.87 13.87 2.15
C GLY A 186 -13.96 12.36 1.95
N ASN A 187 -12.86 11.72 1.51
CA ASN A 187 -12.84 10.28 1.30
C ASN A 187 -12.54 9.56 2.62
N GLU A 188 -13.56 8.92 3.18
CA GLU A 188 -13.56 8.34 4.52
C GLU A 188 -12.50 7.23 4.68
N LEU A 189 -12.39 6.32 3.71
CA LEU A 189 -11.46 5.19 3.80
C LEU A 189 -10.00 5.64 3.71
N GLU A 190 -9.71 6.65 2.90
CA GLU A 190 -8.38 7.20 2.71
C GLU A 190 -7.95 8.00 3.94
N SER A 191 -8.90 8.75 4.53
CA SER A 191 -8.67 9.44 5.80
C SER A 191 -8.35 8.43 6.90
N MET A 192 -9.12 7.34 6.98
CA MET A 192 -8.89 6.24 7.92
C MET A 192 -7.50 5.61 7.76
N TRP A 193 -7.05 5.34 6.52
CA TRP A 193 -5.70 4.82 6.28
C TRP A 193 -4.62 5.76 6.84
N TRP A 194 -4.74 7.05 6.55
CA TRP A 194 -3.76 8.06 7.00
C TRP A 194 -3.77 8.26 8.52
N ASP A 195 -4.93 8.15 9.16
CA ASP A 195 -5.04 8.25 10.62
C ASP A 195 -4.31 7.08 11.30
N TRP A 196 -4.52 5.84 10.83
CA TRP A 196 -3.80 4.66 11.33
C TRP A 196 -2.31 4.67 11.00
N TYR A 197 -1.94 5.16 9.82
CA TYR A 197 -0.53 5.32 9.45
C TYR A 197 0.18 6.28 10.41
N ASP A 198 -0.41 7.44 10.70
CA ASP A 198 0.17 8.41 11.63
C ASP A 198 0.22 7.87 13.06
N GLU A 199 -0.82 7.17 13.51
CA GLU A 199 -0.86 6.51 14.82
C GLU A 199 0.25 5.45 14.94
N SER A 200 0.48 4.65 13.90
CA SER A 200 1.54 3.62 13.88
C SER A 200 2.95 4.20 13.99
N ARG A 201 3.14 5.46 13.59
CA ARG A 201 4.41 6.20 13.67
C ARG A 201 4.51 7.11 14.89
N TYR A 202 3.48 7.16 15.73
CA TYR A 202 3.42 8.08 16.86
C TYR A 202 4.67 7.99 17.76
N ASP A 203 5.15 6.78 18.03
CA ASP A 203 6.34 6.56 18.85
C ASP A 203 7.64 6.95 18.13
N GLU A 204 7.76 6.74 16.82
CA GLU A 204 8.94 7.13 16.04
C GLU A 204 9.11 8.65 15.99
N VAL A 205 7.99 9.39 15.89
CA VAL A 205 7.97 10.85 15.88
C VAL A 205 8.28 11.41 17.27
N LYS A 206 7.78 10.77 18.34
CA LYS A 206 8.05 11.17 19.73
C LYS A 206 9.48 10.90 20.17
N GLN A 207 10.10 9.83 19.66
CA GLN A 207 11.52 9.53 19.89
C GLN A 207 12.45 10.50 19.14
N LYS A 208 12.13 10.89 17.90
CA LYS A 208 12.87 11.93 17.16
C LYS A 208 12.66 13.34 17.71
N GLY A 209 11.58 13.56 18.47
CA GLY A 209 11.27 14.84 19.13
C GLY A 209 11.91 15.06 20.50
N LYS A 210 12.62 14.07 21.08
CA LYS A 210 13.44 14.26 22.28
C LYS A 210 14.84 14.70 21.87
N PRO A 211 15.27 15.94 22.16
CA PRO A 211 16.66 16.32 21.95
C PRO A 211 17.53 15.53 22.93
N THR A 212 18.37 14.63 22.40
CA THR A 212 19.48 14.06 23.16
C THR A 212 20.42 15.18 23.57
N ALA A 213 20.60 15.37 24.88
CA ALA A 213 21.39 16.42 25.51
C ALA A 213 22.92 16.30 25.29
N ALA A 214 23.37 15.70 24.19
CA ALA A 214 24.77 15.45 23.89
C ALA A 214 25.11 15.88 22.45
N ALA A 215 25.02 17.18 22.19
CA ALA A 215 25.73 17.83 21.09
C ALA A 215 26.00 19.28 21.50
N ALA A 216 26.95 19.44 22.43
CA ALA A 216 27.53 20.73 22.71
C ALA A 216 28.32 21.22 21.49
N ALA A 217 28.02 22.45 21.10
CA ALA A 217 28.86 23.40 20.35
C ALA A 217 29.43 22.96 18.98
N SER A 218 28.69 23.32 17.92
CA SER A 218 29.29 23.68 16.62
C SER A 218 28.80 25.09 16.23
N PRO A 219 29.62 25.92 15.56
CA PRO A 219 29.27 27.30 15.24
C PRO A 219 28.05 27.34 14.30
N SER A 220 27.09 28.18 14.63
CA SER A 220 25.84 28.37 13.90
C SER A 220 26.06 28.77 12.44
N CYS A 221 25.68 27.90 11.51
CA CYS A 221 25.44 28.26 10.11
C CYS A 221 24.06 28.94 9.99
N PRO A 222 23.88 30.00 9.17
CA PRO A 222 22.60 30.69 9.06
C PRO A 222 21.46 29.75 8.66
N ASN A 223 20.32 29.88 9.33
CA ASN A 223 19.16 29.00 9.21
C ASN A 223 18.52 29.10 7.80
N GLN A 224 18.94 28.23 6.86
CA GLN A 224 18.48 28.22 5.45
C GLN A 224 16.93 28.19 5.31
N LYS A 225 16.22 27.54 6.24
CA LYS A 225 14.74 27.53 6.26
C LYS A 225 14.14 28.92 6.49
N GLN A 226 14.80 29.75 7.30
CA GLN A 226 14.35 31.10 7.61
C GLN A 226 14.64 32.06 6.45
N GLN A 227 15.79 31.90 5.77
CA GLN A 227 16.08 32.64 4.54
C GLN A 227 15.08 32.32 3.42
N HIS A 228 14.74 31.05 3.20
CA HIS A 228 13.74 30.66 2.21
C HIS A 228 12.34 31.24 2.51
N TRP A 229 11.95 31.25 3.79
CA TRP A 229 10.70 31.88 4.23
C TRP A 229 10.67 33.39 3.94
N ASN A 230 11.77 34.08 4.25
CA ASN A 230 11.90 35.53 4.04
C ASN A 230 11.83 35.89 2.54
N VAL A 231 12.48 35.12 1.67
CA VAL A 231 12.40 35.30 0.21
C VAL A 231 10.97 35.09 -0.29
N SER A 232 10.27 34.06 0.20
CA SER A 232 8.90 33.76 -0.23
C SER A 232 7.90 34.83 0.24
N ALA A 233 8.08 35.37 1.45
CA ALA A 233 7.26 36.47 1.96
C ALA A 233 7.49 37.74 1.12
N ARG A 234 8.75 38.07 0.83
CA ARG A 234 9.11 39.25 0.03
C ARG A 234 8.63 39.15 -1.42
N PHE A 235 8.73 37.97 -2.02
CA PHE A 235 8.21 37.69 -3.36
C PHE A 235 6.71 37.98 -3.45
N LYS A 236 5.91 37.54 -2.46
CA LYS A 236 4.46 37.79 -2.43
C LYS A 236 4.13 39.28 -2.33
N GLU A 237 4.94 40.05 -1.61
CA GLU A 237 4.77 41.50 -1.50
C GLU A 237 5.05 42.20 -2.84
N LEU A 238 6.16 41.85 -3.50
CA LEU A 238 6.52 42.40 -4.81
C LEU A 238 5.51 42.03 -5.91
N ARG A 239 4.92 40.82 -5.85
CA ARG A 239 3.82 40.41 -6.75
C ARG A 239 2.56 41.24 -6.55
N LYS A 240 2.26 41.66 -5.31
CA LYS A 240 1.13 42.57 -5.01
C LYS A 240 1.41 43.99 -5.49
N GLN A 241 2.68 44.40 -5.59
CA GLN A 241 3.10 45.69 -6.14
C GLN A 241 3.16 45.69 -7.68
N GLY A 242 2.75 44.60 -8.34
CA GLY A 242 2.63 44.54 -9.79
C GLY A 242 3.88 44.08 -10.52
N LEU A 243 4.95 43.67 -9.83
CA LEU A 243 6.16 43.16 -10.48
C LEU A 243 5.90 41.80 -11.14
N VAL A 244 6.45 41.62 -12.34
CA VAL A 244 6.40 40.34 -13.08
C VAL A 244 7.19 39.28 -12.31
N SER A 245 6.74 38.02 -12.32
CA SER A 245 7.28 36.95 -11.45
C SER A 245 8.81 36.79 -11.50
N LYS A 246 9.43 36.96 -12.67
CA LYS A 246 10.88 36.81 -12.82
C LYS A 246 11.63 37.90 -12.04
N ASP A 247 11.20 39.15 -12.20
CA ASP A 247 11.82 40.32 -11.55
C ASP A 247 11.51 40.34 -10.05
N ALA A 248 10.29 39.95 -9.66
CA ALA A 248 9.90 39.84 -8.26
C ALA A 248 10.74 38.80 -7.50
N MET A 249 11.10 37.68 -8.14
CA MET A 249 11.94 36.64 -7.52
C MET A 249 13.39 37.09 -7.41
N LEU A 250 13.93 37.71 -8.46
CA LEU A 250 15.30 38.24 -8.46
C LEU A 250 15.48 39.32 -7.39
N GLN A 251 14.52 40.25 -7.29
CA GLN A 251 14.53 41.29 -6.29
C GLN A 251 14.33 40.74 -4.87
N ALA A 252 13.45 39.74 -4.67
CA ALA A 252 13.25 39.11 -3.37
C ALA A 252 14.50 38.39 -2.86
N LYS A 253 15.23 37.68 -3.74
CA LYS A 253 16.52 37.04 -3.40
C LYS A 253 17.56 38.08 -3.02
N LYS A 254 17.68 39.16 -3.80
CA LYS A 254 18.61 40.27 -3.54
C LYS A 254 18.31 40.98 -2.22
N ASP A 255 17.04 41.31 -1.96
CA ASP A 255 16.59 41.95 -0.70
C ASP A 255 16.85 41.08 0.53
N CYS A 256 16.87 39.75 0.36
CA CYS A 256 17.12 38.78 1.43
C CYS A 256 18.58 38.29 1.49
N GLY A 257 19.50 38.88 0.71
CA GLY A 257 20.93 38.55 0.73
C GLY A 257 21.28 37.17 0.16
N VAL A 258 20.46 36.63 -0.76
CA VAL A 258 20.73 35.36 -1.46
C VAL A 258 21.38 35.66 -2.80
N HIS A 259 22.64 35.23 -2.99
CA HIS A 259 23.40 35.42 -4.23
C HIS A 259 23.27 34.19 -5.16
N ASP A 260 23.29 34.41 -6.48
CA ASP A 260 22.96 33.42 -7.53
C ASP A 260 23.86 32.16 -7.61
N ASN A 261 24.85 32.01 -6.72
CA ASN A 261 25.66 30.79 -6.65
C ASN A 261 25.06 29.68 -5.78
N ASP A 262 23.94 29.94 -5.11
CA ASP A 262 23.24 28.92 -4.32
C ASP A 262 21.96 28.45 -5.03
N VAL A 263 22.11 27.26 -5.64
CA VAL A 263 21.08 26.30 -6.05
C VAL A 263 20.23 26.71 -7.25
N ASP A 264 20.57 26.14 -8.42
CA ASP A 264 19.67 26.04 -9.58
C ASP A 264 18.55 25.02 -9.28
N VAL A 265 17.55 25.48 -8.51
CA VAL A 265 16.35 24.70 -8.20
C VAL A 265 15.49 24.51 -9.47
N SER A 266 15.58 25.42 -10.44
CA SER A 266 14.83 25.36 -11.70
C SER A 266 15.25 24.17 -12.56
N GLY A 267 16.56 23.94 -12.73
CA GLY A 267 17.08 22.79 -13.47
C GLY A 267 16.78 21.46 -12.80
N GLN A 268 16.81 21.41 -11.45
CA GLN A 268 16.50 20.19 -10.69
C GLN A 268 15.01 19.82 -10.74
N VAL A 269 14.11 20.81 -10.74
CA VAL A 269 12.66 20.55 -10.87
C VAL A 269 12.30 20.14 -12.29
N ALA A 270 12.91 20.73 -13.34
CA ALA A 270 12.68 20.32 -14.72
C ALA A 270 13.15 18.88 -15.00
N SER A 271 14.31 18.50 -14.44
CA SER A 271 14.83 17.12 -14.48
C SER A 271 13.91 16.10 -13.81
N LEU A 272 13.25 16.47 -12.71
CA LEU A 272 12.32 15.61 -11.97
C LEU A 272 11.02 15.32 -12.74
N PHE A 273 10.66 16.15 -13.73
CA PHE A 273 9.48 15.99 -14.57
C PHE A 273 9.81 15.64 -16.04
N GLY A 274 11.09 15.36 -16.34
CA GLY A 274 11.51 14.90 -17.67
C GLY A 274 11.34 15.92 -18.80
N ILE A 275 11.27 17.21 -18.49
CA ILE A 275 11.18 18.27 -19.49
C ILE A 275 12.58 18.85 -19.68
N GLN A 276 13.16 18.65 -20.87
CA GLN A 276 14.33 19.39 -21.33
C GLN A 276 13.94 20.75 -21.90
#